data_AF-A0A2S9CYD4-F1
#
_entry.id   AF-A0A2S9CYD4-F1
#
_cell.length_a   1.000
_cell.length_b   1.000
_cell.length_c   1.000
_cell.angle_alpha   90.00
_cell.angle_beta   90.00
_cell.angle_gamma   90.00
#
_symmetry.space_group_name_H-M   'P 1'
#
loop_
_entity.id
_entity.type
_entity.pdbx_description
1 polymer ?
#
loop_
_entity_poly.entity_id
_entity_poly.type
_entity_poly.pdbx_seq_one_letter_code
_entity_poly.pdbx_strand_id
1 'polypeptide(L)'
;MKKLYIFAISLISLSSFAQQTISFEASEGFTAGNINSQQGWVTTNDGGVPPVYLTSQVVSAEFATQGSNSFKITPDADFGPQQSPVMGGFYTFAAPLTYNSFTKSFDVRLTQKSTSSSDFVFRTVSTTGAGGIVTYIDFSYTGKILIANAGSANLVDTNQTWNANTWYRVKIVSTATGIQYFVNDALIYTGQPYSNNNINRMDFVHDNYGGSAYIDNIKINNEAALSTKDAVKNDVKLSIYPNPATEVIKITTPNKIKHIEVYDMSGKRVDATLNGDQVNVRNLSSGAYLLNVETEGRNFTEKFIKK
;
A
#
# COMPACT_ATOMS: atom_id res chain seq x y z
N MET A 1 0.33 -34.38 -44.71
CA MET A 1 0.19 -32.92 -44.53
C MET A 1 0.16 -32.62 -43.04
N LYS A 2 1.23 -32.05 -42.48
CA LYS A 2 1.32 -31.70 -41.04
C LYS A 2 0.55 -30.40 -40.83
N LYS A 3 -0.46 -30.41 -39.95
CA LYS A 3 -1.17 -29.19 -39.52
C LYS A 3 -0.36 -28.56 -38.38
N LEU A 4 0.27 -27.41 -38.65
CA LEU A 4 0.83 -26.55 -37.61
C LEU A 4 -0.33 -25.78 -36.97
N TYR A 5 -0.58 -26.01 -35.68
CA TYR A 5 -1.43 -25.13 -34.87
C TYR A 5 -0.53 -24.08 -34.24
N ILE A 6 -0.60 -22.84 -34.73
CA ILE A 6 0.06 -21.70 -34.13
C ILE A 6 -0.73 -21.36 -32.86
N PHE A 7 -0.12 -21.59 -31.69
CA PHE A 7 -0.62 -21.10 -30.42
C PHE A 7 -0.49 -19.57 -30.43
N ALA A 8 -1.62 -18.87 -30.42
CA ALA A 8 -1.66 -17.45 -30.15
C ALA A 8 -1.28 -17.25 -28.68
N ILE A 9 -0.02 -16.87 -28.43
CA ILE A 9 0.39 -16.31 -27.14
C ILE A 9 -0.32 -14.97 -27.04
N SER A 10 -1.36 -14.90 -26.21
CA SER A 10 -1.87 -13.60 -25.78
C SER A 10 -0.74 -12.94 -24.98
N LEU A 11 -0.07 -11.96 -25.60
CA LEU A 11 0.66 -10.96 -24.86
C LEU A 11 -0.38 -10.26 -23.99
N ILE A 12 -0.51 -10.68 -22.74
CA ILE A 12 -1.00 -9.79 -21.70
C ILE A 12 0.07 -8.71 -21.64
N SER A 13 -0.19 -7.56 -22.27
CA SER A 13 0.61 -6.37 -22.12
C SER A 13 0.50 -5.97 -20.65
N LEU A 14 1.40 -6.50 -19.82
CA LEU A 14 1.74 -5.88 -18.56
C LEU A 14 2.30 -4.52 -18.96
N SER A 15 1.49 -3.48 -18.84
CA SER A 15 1.99 -2.11 -18.79
C SER A 15 3.00 -2.09 -17.66
N SER A 16 4.29 -2.19 -18.00
CA SER A 16 5.37 -2.01 -17.05
C SER A 16 5.36 -0.55 -16.65
N PHE A 17 4.62 -0.22 -15.60
CA PHE A 17 4.77 1.07 -14.96
C PHE A 17 6.23 1.20 -14.51
N ALA A 18 6.81 2.39 -14.65
CA ALA A 18 8.15 2.64 -14.13
C ALA A 18 8.13 2.36 -12.62
N GLN A 19 8.83 1.30 -12.24
CA GLN A 19 9.07 0.92 -10.86
C GLN A 19 10.14 1.84 -10.30
N GLN A 20 9.87 2.41 -9.13
CA GLN A 20 10.82 3.30 -8.45
C GLN A 20 10.91 2.95 -6.98
N THR A 21 12.14 2.95 -6.46
CA THR A 21 12.44 2.95 -5.02
C THR A 21 13.24 4.21 -4.69
N ILE A 22 12.96 4.82 -3.54
CA ILE A 22 13.72 5.94 -2.98
C ILE A 22 14.00 5.58 -1.51
N SER A 23 15.29 5.45 -1.17
CA SER A 23 15.81 5.14 0.16
C SER A 23 16.77 6.22 0.69
N PHE A 24 16.87 7.35 -0.02
CA PHE A 24 17.66 8.52 0.37
C PHE A 24 19.17 8.26 0.49
N GLU A 25 19.65 7.28 -0.27
CA GLU A 25 21.04 6.84 -0.19
C GLU A 25 21.98 7.61 -1.14
N ALA A 26 23.27 7.64 -0.78
CA ALA A 26 24.30 8.23 -1.64
C ALA A 26 24.38 7.54 -3.01
N SER A 27 24.09 6.24 -3.07
CA SER A 27 24.00 5.49 -4.34
C SER A 27 22.85 5.94 -5.24
N GLU A 28 21.83 6.59 -4.67
CA GLU A 28 20.70 7.20 -5.40
C GLU A 28 20.97 8.69 -5.69
N GLY A 29 22.14 9.21 -5.30
CA GLY A 29 22.55 10.60 -5.53
C GLY A 29 22.07 11.59 -4.47
N PHE A 30 21.71 11.11 -3.27
CA PHE A 30 21.42 11.97 -2.11
C PHE A 30 22.67 12.29 -1.29
N THR A 31 22.68 13.46 -0.68
CA THR A 31 23.69 13.89 0.29
C THR A 31 23.02 14.31 1.59
N ALA A 32 23.61 13.95 2.72
CA ALA A 32 23.12 14.33 4.04
C ALA A 32 22.96 15.86 4.17
N GLY A 33 21.92 16.30 4.87
CA GLY A 33 21.55 17.72 4.99
C GLY A 33 20.38 18.09 4.09
N ASN A 34 20.26 19.38 3.76
CA ASN A 34 19.08 19.95 3.07
C ASN A 34 18.71 19.18 1.80
N ILE A 35 17.47 18.66 1.73
CA ILE A 35 17.00 17.88 0.59
C ILE A 35 16.62 18.74 -0.62
N ASN A 36 16.44 20.06 -0.44
CA ASN A 36 16.00 20.94 -1.52
C ASN A 36 16.94 20.85 -2.73
N SER A 37 16.36 20.71 -3.93
CA SER A 37 17.06 20.53 -5.21
C SER A 37 17.83 19.21 -5.37
N GLN A 38 17.70 18.24 -4.44
CA GLN A 38 18.26 16.90 -4.61
C GLN A 38 17.25 15.97 -5.27
N GLN A 39 17.65 15.27 -6.34
CA GLN A 39 16.89 14.17 -6.95
C GLN A 39 15.38 14.44 -7.16
N GLY A 40 15.00 15.64 -7.59
CA GLY A 40 13.59 16.00 -7.84
C GLY A 40 12.78 16.42 -6.61
N TRP A 41 13.44 16.60 -5.45
CA TRP A 41 12.82 17.13 -4.24
C TRP A 41 12.97 18.65 -4.15
N VAL A 42 11.91 19.28 -3.66
CA VAL A 42 11.85 20.70 -3.31
C VAL A 42 11.21 20.82 -1.92
N THR A 43 11.61 21.81 -1.14
CA THR A 43 11.01 22.06 0.19
C THR A 43 9.97 23.18 0.14
N THR A 44 9.25 23.41 1.23
CA THR A 44 8.37 24.58 1.35
C THR A 44 9.18 25.86 1.15
N ASN A 45 8.57 26.90 0.56
CA ASN A 45 9.18 28.22 0.46
C ASN A 45 8.32 29.28 1.15
N ASP A 46 8.94 30.42 1.42
CA ASP A 46 8.34 31.60 2.07
C ASP A 46 7.31 32.35 1.21
N GLY A 47 7.09 31.95 -0.05
CA GLY A 47 6.23 32.67 -0.99
C GLY A 47 6.81 34.00 -1.47
N GLY A 48 8.06 34.31 -1.11
CA GLY A 48 8.77 35.50 -1.53
C GLY A 48 9.15 35.48 -3.01
N VAL A 49 9.65 36.62 -3.50
CA VAL A 49 10.18 36.76 -4.86
C VAL A 49 11.58 37.39 -4.79
N PRO A 50 12.68 36.62 -4.97
CA PRO A 50 12.70 35.17 -5.23
C PRO A 50 12.30 34.34 -3.99
N PRO A 51 11.80 33.10 -4.18
CA PRO A 51 11.41 32.25 -3.08
C PRO A 51 12.62 31.76 -2.28
N VAL A 52 12.52 31.79 -0.95
CA VAL A 52 13.49 31.18 -0.03
C VAL A 52 12.93 29.86 0.47
N TYR A 53 13.68 28.78 0.26
CA TYR A 53 13.28 27.41 0.58
C TYR A 53 13.76 26.98 1.96
N LEU A 54 12.93 26.23 2.68
CA LEU A 54 13.30 25.67 4.00
C LEU A 54 14.55 24.81 3.89
N THR A 55 15.48 25.00 4.82
CA THR A 55 16.73 24.22 4.90
C THR A 55 16.68 23.13 5.97
N SER A 56 15.67 23.19 6.84
CA SER A 56 15.41 22.27 7.96
C SER A 56 14.93 20.87 7.54
N GLN A 57 14.49 20.72 6.29
CA GLN A 57 14.03 19.43 5.76
C GLN A 57 15.21 18.70 5.11
N VAL A 58 15.59 17.54 5.65
CA VAL A 58 16.93 16.98 5.41
C VAL A 58 16.93 15.49 5.12
N VAL A 59 17.93 15.05 4.37
CA VAL A 59 18.39 13.65 4.39
C VAL A 59 19.15 13.44 5.70
N SER A 60 18.65 12.55 6.55
CA SER A 60 19.13 12.31 7.93
C SER A 60 19.50 10.85 8.14
N ALA A 61 20.56 10.63 8.92
CA ALA A 61 21.00 9.30 9.37
C ALA A 61 20.49 8.95 10.79
N GLU A 62 19.54 9.72 11.34
CA GLU A 62 19.03 9.51 12.70
C GLU A 62 18.20 8.23 12.83
N PHE A 63 17.34 7.94 11.84
CA PHE A 63 16.51 6.74 11.79
C PHE A 63 16.27 6.35 10.33
N ALA A 64 16.37 5.05 10.00
CA ALA A 64 16.04 4.50 8.69
C ALA A 64 15.42 3.11 8.84
N THR A 65 14.58 2.69 7.89
CA THR A 65 14.09 1.31 7.78
C THR A 65 14.83 0.53 6.69
N GLN A 66 15.38 1.22 5.69
CA GLN A 66 16.20 0.67 4.63
C GLN A 66 17.48 1.48 4.51
N GLY A 67 18.63 0.81 4.48
CA GLY A 67 19.90 1.51 4.37
C GLY A 67 20.28 2.27 5.65
N SER A 68 20.84 3.46 5.48
CA SER A 68 21.40 4.30 6.55
C SER A 68 20.74 5.68 6.64
N ASN A 69 20.00 6.12 5.64
CA ASN A 69 19.42 7.45 5.57
C ASN A 69 17.90 7.41 5.42
N SER A 70 17.24 8.50 5.82
CA SER A 70 15.82 8.74 5.55
C SER A 70 15.57 10.22 5.27
N PHE A 71 14.42 10.55 4.72
CA PHE A 71 13.97 11.94 4.68
C PHE A 71 13.35 12.34 6.03
N LYS A 72 13.87 13.41 6.64
CA LYS A 72 13.34 14.01 7.86
C LYS A 72 12.64 15.32 7.52
N ILE A 73 11.35 15.40 7.87
CA ILE A 73 10.61 16.67 7.95
C ILE A 73 10.52 17.13 9.39
N THR A 74 10.73 18.41 9.64
CA THR A 74 10.77 18.96 11.01
C THR A 74 10.30 20.42 11.04
N PRO A 75 9.80 20.90 12.19
CA PRO A 75 9.45 22.28 12.37
C PRO A 75 10.60 23.23 12.05
N ASP A 76 10.26 24.29 11.35
CA ASP A 76 11.19 25.37 11.03
C ASP A 76 10.94 26.54 11.99
N ALA A 77 12.02 27.00 12.64
CA ALA A 77 11.94 28.01 13.68
C ALA A 77 11.62 29.40 13.12
N ASP A 78 11.85 29.64 11.83
CA ASP A 78 11.58 30.92 11.18
C ASP A 78 10.09 31.10 10.84
N PHE A 79 9.30 30.03 10.97
CA PHE A 79 7.87 30.03 10.68
C PHE A 79 7.06 29.71 11.93
N GLY A 80 5.91 30.37 12.08
CA GLY A 80 4.93 30.01 13.08
C GLY A 80 4.15 28.74 12.72
N PRO A 81 3.30 28.25 13.63
CA PRO A 81 2.35 27.18 13.34
C PRO A 81 1.42 27.53 12.16
N GLN A 82 1.07 26.53 11.36
CA GLN A 82 0.26 26.67 10.15
C GLN A 82 -1.16 26.14 10.37
N GLN A 83 -2.17 26.75 9.74
CA GLN A 83 -3.56 26.27 9.83
C GLN A 83 -3.79 24.96 9.07
N SER A 84 -2.87 24.58 8.19
CA SER A 84 -2.94 23.34 7.42
C SER A 84 -1.54 22.77 7.27
N PRO A 85 -1.40 21.44 7.13
CA PRO A 85 -0.11 20.81 6.85
C PRO A 85 0.44 21.24 5.48
N VAL A 86 1.43 22.14 5.50
CA VAL A 86 2.03 22.75 4.30
C VAL A 86 3.55 22.83 4.37
N MET A 87 4.16 22.50 5.51
CA MET A 87 5.59 22.56 5.73
C MET A 87 6.22 21.18 5.53
N GLY A 88 7.21 21.05 4.65
CA GLY A 88 7.88 19.77 4.42
C GLY A 88 8.55 19.68 3.05
N GLY A 89 8.45 18.50 2.43
CA GLY A 89 9.10 18.18 1.15
C GLY A 89 8.12 17.69 0.08
N PHE A 90 8.46 18.01 -1.15
CA PHE A 90 7.66 17.76 -2.35
C PHE A 90 8.52 17.05 -3.40
N TYR A 91 8.08 15.89 -3.86
CA TYR A 91 8.74 15.13 -4.92
C TYR A 91 7.93 15.16 -6.20
N THR A 92 8.50 15.67 -7.28
CA THR A 92 7.86 15.70 -8.61
C THR A 92 8.21 14.43 -9.39
N PHE A 93 7.19 13.71 -9.85
CA PHE A 93 7.39 12.53 -10.67
C PHE A 93 7.87 12.94 -12.07
N ALA A 94 8.90 12.24 -12.58
CA ALA A 94 9.37 12.42 -13.96
C ALA A 94 8.27 12.11 -15.00
N ALA A 95 7.41 11.14 -14.70
CA ALA A 95 6.22 10.81 -15.46
C ALA A 95 5.01 10.74 -14.52
N PRO A 96 3.89 11.43 -14.83
CA PRO A 96 2.70 11.37 -13.99
C PRO A 96 2.14 9.95 -13.85
N LEU A 97 1.65 9.60 -12.66
CA LEU A 97 0.92 8.36 -12.39
C LEU A 97 -0.56 8.54 -12.73
N THR A 98 -1.19 7.50 -13.26
CA THR A 98 -2.64 7.50 -13.47
C THR A 98 -3.36 7.28 -12.14
N TYR A 99 -4.31 8.14 -11.81
CA TYR A 99 -4.98 8.18 -10.50
C TYR A 99 -5.68 6.88 -10.09
N ASN A 100 -6.08 6.04 -11.06
CA ASN A 100 -6.78 4.77 -10.84
C ASN A 100 -5.93 3.55 -11.21
N SER A 101 -4.61 3.71 -11.32
CA SER A 101 -3.72 2.61 -11.68
C SER A 101 -2.31 2.88 -11.15
N PHE A 102 -2.16 2.82 -9.83
CA PHE A 102 -0.85 2.97 -9.19
C PHE A 102 -0.79 2.23 -7.84
N THR A 103 0.42 1.89 -7.43
CA THR A 103 0.72 1.58 -6.03
C THR A 103 1.77 2.53 -5.50
N LYS A 104 1.63 2.93 -4.24
CA LYS A 104 2.64 3.69 -3.51
C LYS A 104 2.75 3.12 -2.11
N SER A 105 3.96 2.91 -1.63
CA SER A 105 4.22 2.60 -0.23
C SER A 105 5.36 3.44 0.31
N PHE A 106 5.41 3.65 1.61
CA PHE A 106 6.53 4.25 2.32
C PHE A 106 6.48 3.84 3.79
N ASP A 107 7.63 3.87 4.44
CA ASP A 107 7.73 3.72 5.89
C ASP A 107 7.78 5.11 6.51
N VAL A 108 7.12 5.29 7.65
CA VAL A 108 7.07 6.56 8.37
C VAL A 108 7.17 6.39 9.88
N ARG A 109 7.94 7.26 10.53
CA ARG A 109 8.07 7.35 11.99
C ARG A 109 7.88 8.79 12.45
N LEU A 110 6.90 9.02 13.31
CA LEU A 110 6.47 10.34 13.77
C LEU A 110 6.92 10.52 15.23
N THR A 111 7.53 11.65 15.62
CA THR A 111 8.17 11.77 16.94
C THR A 111 7.27 12.25 18.07
N GLN A 112 6.16 12.92 17.75
CA GLN A 112 5.34 13.60 18.75
C GLN A 112 3.87 13.56 18.38
N LYS A 113 3.04 13.21 19.37
CA LYS A 113 1.59 13.43 19.36
C LYS A 113 1.29 14.56 20.34
N SER A 114 1.23 15.79 19.84
CA SER A 114 0.97 16.96 20.69
C SER A 114 -0.47 16.94 21.20
N THR A 115 -0.69 17.54 22.37
CA THR A 115 -2.01 17.63 23.01
C THR A 115 -2.95 18.63 22.33
N SER A 116 -2.40 19.58 21.56
CA SER A 116 -3.17 20.66 20.95
C SER A 116 -3.16 20.65 19.42
N SER A 117 -2.05 20.24 18.80
CA SER A 117 -1.88 20.16 17.34
C SER A 117 -0.46 19.66 16.99
N SER A 118 -0.33 18.82 15.96
CA SER A 118 0.89 18.31 15.30
C SER A 118 0.42 17.27 14.28
N ASP A 119 -0.19 17.73 13.19
CA ASP A 119 -0.67 16.86 12.12
C ASP A 119 0.42 16.62 11.09
N PHE A 120 0.56 15.36 10.67
CA PHE A 120 1.47 14.94 9.61
C PHE A 120 0.67 14.32 8.48
N VAL A 121 0.79 14.92 7.30
CA VAL A 121 -0.01 14.56 6.14
C VAL A 121 0.87 14.08 5.02
N PHE A 122 0.44 12.97 4.43
CA PHE A 122 1.06 12.39 3.25
C PHE A 122 0.03 12.34 2.15
N ARG A 123 0.33 13.01 1.04
CA ARG A 123 -0.61 13.15 -0.06
C ARG A 123 0.06 13.00 -1.41
N THR A 124 -0.75 12.74 -2.42
CA THR A 124 -0.36 12.89 -3.81
C THR A 124 -1.28 13.89 -4.47
N VAL A 125 -0.76 14.66 -5.41
CA VAL A 125 -1.48 15.76 -6.02
C VAL A 125 -1.25 15.82 -7.53
N SER A 126 -2.16 16.52 -8.20
CA SER A 126 -1.93 17.11 -9.51
C SER A 126 -1.65 18.59 -9.34
N THR A 127 -0.58 19.09 -9.94
CA THR A 127 -0.23 20.52 -9.97
C THR A 127 -0.56 21.19 -11.30
N THR A 128 -1.22 20.49 -12.23
CA THR A 128 -1.54 20.99 -13.58
C THR A 128 -3.03 21.26 -13.73
N GLY A 129 -3.40 22.29 -14.52
CA GLY A 129 -4.79 22.67 -14.71
C GLY A 129 -5.42 23.17 -13.41
N ALA A 130 -6.64 22.70 -13.09
CA ALA A 130 -7.27 22.98 -11.78
C ALA A 130 -6.53 22.30 -10.61
N GLY A 131 -5.68 21.29 -10.89
CA GLY A 131 -4.89 20.58 -9.89
C GLY A 131 -5.72 19.93 -8.79
N GLY A 132 -5.04 19.63 -7.68
CA GLY A 132 -5.67 19.21 -6.43
C GLY A 132 -5.18 17.87 -5.89
N ILE A 133 -5.72 17.51 -4.73
CA ILE A 133 -5.39 16.28 -3.99
C ILE A 133 -5.97 15.06 -4.71
N VAL A 134 -5.22 13.97 -4.73
CA VAL A 134 -5.66 12.67 -5.29
C VAL A 134 -5.72 11.61 -4.18
N THR A 135 -4.69 11.57 -3.32
CA THR A 135 -4.69 10.76 -2.09
C THR A 135 -4.34 11.61 -0.90
N TYR A 136 -4.81 11.23 0.28
CA TYR A 136 -4.54 11.96 1.51
C TYR A 136 -4.68 11.01 2.70
N ILE A 137 -3.61 10.88 3.47
CA ILE A 137 -3.61 10.22 4.77
C ILE A 137 -3.00 11.18 5.79
N ASP A 138 -3.66 11.28 6.94
CA ASP A 138 -3.33 12.20 8.03
C ASP A 138 -3.12 11.41 9.32
N PHE A 139 -1.93 11.56 9.86
CA PHE A 139 -1.57 11.12 11.21
C PHE A 139 -1.83 12.27 12.16
N SER A 140 -3.09 12.34 12.61
CA SER A 140 -3.61 13.48 13.36
C SER A 140 -3.03 13.53 14.78
N TYR A 141 -2.87 14.74 15.33
CA TYR A 141 -2.48 15.03 16.71
C TYR A 141 -3.39 14.34 17.75
N THR A 142 -4.64 14.04 17.37
CA THR A 142 -5.57 13.26 18.21
C THR A 142 -5.15 11.79 18.35
N GLY A 143 -4.16 11.34 17.59
CA GLY A 143 -3.68 9.98 17.54
C GLY A 143 -4.42 9.07 16.58
N LYS A 144 -5.36 9.61 15.81
CA LYS A 144 -6.12 8.89 14.80
C LYS A 144 -5.41 8.94 13.46
N ILE A 145 -5.68 7.94 12.63
CA ILE A 145 -5.31 7.95 11.22
C ILE A 145 -6.58 8.29 10.42
N LEU A 146 -6.53 9.41 9.70
CA LEU A 146 -7.65 9.95 8.94
C LEU A 146 -7.35 9.93 7.43
N ILE A 147 -8.38 9.84 6.59
CA ILE A 147 -8.24 9.79 5.12
C ILE A 147 -9.24 10.73 4.47
N ALA A 148 -8.84 11.42 3.39
CA ALA A 148 -9.80 12.16 2.56
C ALA A 148 -10.47 11.23 1.55
N ASN A 149 -11.79 11.34 1.40
CA ASN A 149 -12.57 10.60 0.42
C ASN A 149 -13.25 11.52 -0.59
N ALA A 150 -13.57 10.97 -1.77
CA ALA A 150 -14.18 11.72 -2.87
C ALA A 150 -15.45 12.46 -2.42
N GLY A 151 -15.53 13.76 -2.76
CA GLY A 151 -16.74 14.56 -2.58
C GLY A 151 -17.04 15.03 -1.15
N SER A 152 -16.13 14.83 -0.20
CA SER A 152 -16.28 15.30 1.19
C SER A 152 -15.19 16.31 1.56
N ALA A 153 -15.58 17.35 2.30
CA ALA A 153 -14.64 18.24 2.98
C ALA A 153 -14.14 17.65 4.32
N ASN A 154 -14.87 16.68 4.88
CA ASN A 154 -14.51 16.04 6.14
C ASN A 154 -13.61 14.82 5.91
N LEU A 155 -12.61 14.65 6.77
CA LEU A 155 -11.79 13.45 6.80
C LEU A 155 -12.55 12.28 7.45
N VAL A 156 -12.29 11.08 6.96
CA VAL A 156 -12.84 9.83 7.47
C VAL A 156 -11.89 9.24 8.51
N ASP A 157 -12.41 8.96 9.69
CA ASP A 157 -11.70 8.19 10.72
C ASP A 157 -11.63 6.72 10.32
N THR A 158 -10.42 6.18 10.24
CA THR A 158 -10.17 4.77 9.87
C THR A 158 -10.33 3.81 11.05
N ASN A 159 -10.62 4.34 12.25
CA ASN A 159 -10.59 3.63 13.54
C ASN A 159 -9.21 3.05 13.87
N GLN A 160 -8.16 3.47 13.16
CA GLN A 160 -6.78 3.15 13.47
C GLN A 160 -6.13 4.28 14.24
N THR A 161 -5.18 3.91 15.09
CA THR A 161 -4.40 4.85 15.88
C THR A 161 -2.92 4.69 15.59
N TRP A 162 -2.17 5.77 15.81
CA TRP A 162 -0.73 5.77 15.71
C TRP A 162 -0.10 6.23 17.03
N ASN A 163 1.15 5.83 17.26
CA ASN A 163 1.94 6.15 18.43
C ASN A 163 3.24 6.82 18.01
N ALA A 164 3.66 7.79 18.80
CA ALA A 164 4.95 8.43 18.59
C ALA A 164 6.08 7.39 18.64
N ASN A 165 7.15 7.68 17.91
CA ASN A 165 8.38 6.93 17.88
C ASN A 165 8.26 5.47 17.38
N THR A 166 7.17 5.17 16.66
CA THR A 166 6.89 3.86 16.06
C THR A 166 6.93 3.96 14.54
N TRP A 167 7.52 2.97 13.87
CA TRP A 167 7.48 2.86 12.41
C TRP A 167 6.15 2.31 11.94
N TYR A 168 5.60 2.93 10.90
CA TYR A 168 4.40 2.50 10.19
C TYR A 168 4.72 2.35 8.71
N ARG A 169 4.30 1.23 8.11
CA ARG A 169 4.32 1.06 6.67
C ARG A 169 2.98 1.47 6.09
N VAL A 170 2.94 2.61 5.39
CA VAL A 170 1.75 3.05 4.65
C VAL A 170 1.82 2.49 3.24
N LYS A 171 0.72 1.90 2.77
CA LYS A 171 0.57 1.45 1.39
C LYS A 171 -0.77 1.89 0.82
N ILE A 172 -0.74 2.42 -0.38
CA ILE A 172 -1.90 2.91 -1.13
C ILE A 172 -1.93 2.15 -2.45
N VAL A 173 -3.06 1.53 -2.75
CA VAL A 173 -3.31 0.83 -4.00
C VAL A 173 -4.53 1.45 -4.64
N SER A 174 -4.38 2.01 -5.84
CA SER A 174 -5.52 2.46 -6.63
C SER A 174 -5.63 1.67 -7.93
N THR A 175 -6.85 1.23 -8.19
CA THR A 175 -7.25 0.47 -9.37
C THR A 175 -8.47 1.11 -10.02
N ALA A 176 -8.88 0.61 -11.18
CA ALA A 176 -10.08 1.07 -11.86
C ALA A 176 -11.36 0.96 -11.00
N THR A 177 -11.37 0.13 -9.95
CA THR A 177 -12.54 -0.06 -9.07
C THR A 177 -12.53 0.83 -7.83
N GLY A 178 -11.40 1.46 -7.49
CA GLY A 178 -11.30 2.33 -6.32
C GLY A 178 -9.90 2.42 -5.74
N ILE A 179 -9.83 2.85 -4.48
CA ILE A 179 -8.58 3.01 -3.73
C ILE A 179 -8.64 2.27 -2.40
N GLN A 180 -7.51 1.72 -2.00
CA GLN A 180 -7.31 1.01 -0.74
C GLN A 180 -6.10 1.60 -0.02
N TYR A 181 -6.23 1.80 1.28
CA TYR A 181 -5.14 2.22 2.16
C TYR A 181 -4.86 1.13 3.16
N PHE A 182 -3.58 0.86 3.38
CA PHE A 182 -3.08 -0.12 4.32
C PHE A 182 -2.07 0.53 5.24
N VAL A 183 -2.06 0.12 6.50
CA VAL A 183 -1.04 0.46 7.49
C VAL A 183 -0.54 -0.85 8.11
N ASN A 184 0.77 -1.08 8.05
CA ASN A 184 1.41 -2.33 8.46
C ASN A 184 0.73 -3.56 7.82
N ASP A 185 0.47 -3.45 6.52
CA ASP A 185 -0.24 -4.44 5.69
C ASP A 185 -1.70 -4.76 6.08
N ALA A 186 -2.22 -4.19 7.17
CA ALA A 186 -3.64 -4.24 7.48
C ALA A 186 -4.41 -3.24 6.61
N LEU A 187 -5.50 -3.66 5.98
CA LEU A 187 -6.39 -2.77 5.23
C LEU A 187 -7.17 -1.88 6.21
N ILE A 188 -7.05 -0.56 6.05
CA ILE A 188 -7.66 0.42 6.96
C ILE A 188 -8.79 1.22 6.31
N TYR A 189 -8.82 1.27 4.97
CA TYR A 189 -9.84 2.01 4.23
C TYR A 189 -9.99 1.52 2.80
N THR A 190 -11.22 1.58 2.29
CA THR A 190 -11.57 1.39 0.88
C THR A 190 -12.53 2.50 0.44
N GLY A 191 -12.32 3.05 -0.75
CA GLY A 191 -13.20 4.09 -1.27
C GLY A 191 -12.86 4.48 -2.70
N GLN A 192 -13.05 5.77 -3.02
CA GLN A 192 -12.65 6.37 -4.29
C GLN A 192 -11.51 7.38 -4.05
N PRO A 193 -10.57 7.54 -5.00
CA PRO A 193 -9.59 8.63 -4.98
C PRO A 193 -10.28 9.99 -4.78
N TYR A 194 -9.60 10.94 -4.12
CA TYR A 194 -10.20 12.25 -3.82
C TYR A 194 -10.57 13.02 -5.10
N SER A 195 -9.75 12.89 -6.14
CA SER A 195 -10.02 13.39 -7.48
C SER A 195 -9.53 12.43 -8.56
N ASN A 196 -9.98 12.63 -9.79
CA ASN A 196 -9.64 11.81 -10.95
C ASN A 196 -8.46 12.37 -11.76
N ASN A 197 -7.62 13.19 -11.14
CA ASN A 197 -6.49 13.84 -11.80
C ASN A 197 -5.25 12.94 -11.78
N ASN A 198 -4.51 12.88 -12.89
CA ASN A 198 -3.19 12.24 -12.89
C ASN A 198 -2.27 12.88 -11.85
N ILE A 199 -1.53 12.04 -11.15
CA ILE A 199 -0.65 12.42 -10.05
C ILE A 199 0.72 12.80 -10.62
N ASN A 200 1.18 14.01 -10.37
CA ASN A 200 2.52 14.46 -10.79
C ASN A 200 3.42 14.86 -9.63
N ARG A 201 2.90 14.87 -8.39
CA ARG A 201 3.69 15.17 -7.20
C ARG A 201 3.23 14.39 -5.98
N MET A 202 4.18 14.11 -5.10
CA MET A 202 3.98 13.53 -3.77
C MET A 202 4.46 14.52 -2.71
N ASP A 203 3.67 14.70 -1.66
CA ASP A 203 3.96 15.66 -0.59
C ASP A 203 4.06 14.91 0.75
N PHE A 204 5.08 15.25 1.53
CA PHE A 204 5.20 14.88 2.94
C PHE A 204 5.30 16.16 3.76
N VAL A 205 4.25 16.46 4.53
CA VAL A 205 4.09 17.78 5.14
C VAL A 205 3.55 17.70 6.56
N HIS A 206 3.79 18.74 7.35
CA HIS A 206 3.28 18.94 8.70
C HIS A 206 2.81 20.39 8.89
N ASP A 207 2.12 20.65 10.00
CA ASP A 207 1.50 21.94 10.36
C ASP A 207 2.42 22.88 11.18
N ASN A 208 3.68 22.51 11.37
CA ASN A 208 4.69 23.27 12.13
C ASN A 208 4.40 23.52 13.62
N TYR A 209 3.48 22.78 14.24
CA TYR A 209 3.26 22.90 15.69
C TYR A 209 4.29 22.15 16.53
N GLY A 210 4.81 21.03 16.04
CA GLY A 210 5.77 20.21 16.78
C GLY A 210 5.98 18.83 16.17
N GLY A 211 7.02 18.15 16.65
CA GLY A 211 7.40 16.82 16.18
C GLY A 211 8.03 16.80 14.79
N SER A 212 8.81 15.77 14.52
CA SER A 212 9.39 15.48 13.21
C SER A 212 8.78 14.18 12.66
N ALA A 213 8.87 13.98 11.36
CA ALA A 213 8.64 12.68 10.75
C ALA A 213 9.86 12.23 9.95
N TYR A 214 10.16 10.93 10.02
CA TYR A 214 11.16 10.24 9.22
C TYR A 214 10.43 9.39 8.20
N ILE A 215 10.80 9.51 6.93
CA ILE A 215 10.18 8.85 5.79
C ILE A 215 11.26 8.07 5.05
N ASP A 216 11.01 6.81 4.77
CA ASP A 216 11.97 5.94 4.12
C ASP A 216 11.29 4.88 3.24
N ASN A 217 12.08 4.16 2.43
CA ASN A 217 11.67 2.99 1.66
C ASN A 217 10.42 3.25 0.81
N ILE A 218 10.44 4.39 0.13
CA ILE A 218 9.35 4.79 -0.75
C ILE A 218 9.39 3.90 -1.98
N LYS A 219 8.27 3.25 -2.31
CA LYS A 219 8.13 2.43 -3.51
C LYS A 219 6.93 2.88 -4.33
N ILE A 220 7.12 2.97 -5.64
CA ILE A 220 6.10 3.37 -6.60
C ILE A 220 5.98 2.27 -7.64
N ASN A 221 4.78 1.67 -7.77
CA ASN A 221 4.49 0.56 -8.68
C ASN A 221 5.36 -0.72 -8.53
N ASN A 222 6.19 -0.81 -7.48
CA ASN A 222 7.00 -2.01 -7.19
C ASN A 222 6.20 -3.11 -6.48
N GLU A 223 4.98 -2.80 -6.07
CA GLU A 223 4.11 -3.75 -5.38
C GLU A 223 2.92 -4.00 -6.29
N ALA A 224 2.61 -5.27 -6.53
CA ALA A 224 1.47 -5.59 -7.36
C ALA A 224 0.22 -4.96 -6.73
N ALA A 225 -0.54 -4.20 -7.51
CA ALA A 225 -1.92 -3.89 -7.19
C ALA A 225 -2.67 -5.23 -7.21
N LEU A 226 -2.68 -5.93 -6.08
CA LEU A 226 -3.51 -7.12 -5.93
C LEU A 226 -4.94 -6.64 -6.14
N SER A 227 -5.49 -6.95 -7.30
CA SER A 227 -6.90 -6.73 -7.62
C SER A 227 -7.71 -7.57 -6.63
N THR A 228 -8.06 -6.98 -5.49
CA THR A 228 -8.92 -7.66 -4.51
C THR A 228 -10.36 -7.47 -4.96
N LYS A 229 -10.81 -8.30 -5.90
CA LYS A 229 -12.25 -8.62 -5.95
C LYS A 229 -12.68 -9.54 -4.79
N ASP A 230 -11.74 -10.09 -3.99
CA ASP A 230 -12.09 -11.13 -3.00
C ASP A 230 -11.63 -10.91 -1.55
N ALA A 231 -11.07 -9.75 -1.19
CA ALA A 231 -10.51 -9.53 0.14
C ALA A 231 -11.15 -8.37 0.91
N VAL A 232 -12.47 -8.41 1.15
CA VAL A 232 -13.12 -8.00 2.42
C VAL A 232 -14.52 -8.61 2.45
N LYS A 233 -14.70 -9.80 3.03
CA LYS A 233 -15.96 -10.20 3.69
C LYS A 233 -15.67 -11.25 4.74
N ASN A 234 -15.60 -10.77 5.98
CA ASN A 234 -15.79 -11.44 7.27
C ASN A 234 -14.98 -12.71 7.56
N ASP A 235 -14.42 -12.71 8.77
CA ASP A 235 -13.73 -13.76 9.52
C ASP A 235 -14.45 -15.14 9.56
N VAL A 236 -14.67 -15.76 8.41
CA VAL A 236 -15.05 -17.17 8.31
C VAL A 236 -13.77 -17.95 8.07
N LYS A 237 -13.15 -18.40 9.17
CA LYS A 237 -11.96 -19.25 9.13
C LYS A 237 -12.34 -20.63 8.57
N LEU A 238 -12.02 -20.87 7.29
CA LEU A 238 -11.88 -22.23 6.76
C LEU A 238 -10.43 -22.66 6.96
N SER A 239 -10.21 -23.88 7.46
CA SER A 239 -8.87 -24.45 7.61
C SER A 239 -8.86 -25.92 7.21
N ILE A 240 -7.70 -26.41 6.77
CA ILE A 240 -7.52 -27.78 6.32
C ILE A 240 -6.36 -28.48 7.04
N TYR A 241 -6.55 -29.74 7.44
CA TYR A 241 -5.51 -30.55 8.08
C TYR A 241 -5.72 -32.06 7.90
N PRO A 242 -4.67 -32.89 7.97
CA PRO A 242 -3.27 -32.50 8.02
C PRO A 242 -2.79 -31.94 6.67
N ASN A 243 -1.82 -31.05 6.71
CA ASN A 243 -1.04 -30.60 5.56
C ASN A 243 0.45 -30.63 5.97
N PRO A 244 1.29 -31.52 5.43
CA PRO A 244 1.01 -32.44 4.33
C PRO A 244 0.04 -33.58 4.64
N ALA A 245 -0.79 -33.97 3.67
CA ALA A 245 -1.79 -35.01 3.75
C ALA A 245 -1.28 -36.35 3.17
N THR A 246 -1.75 -37.47 3.72
CA THR A 246 -1.45 -38.82 3.23
C THR A 246 -2.66 -39.46 2.55
N GLU A 247 -3.78 -39.57 3.24
CA GLU A 247 -4.99 -40.24 2.72
C GLU A 247 -6.23 -39.34 2.72
N VAL A 248 -6.35 -38.48 3.73
CA VAL A 248 -7.55 -37.67 3.98
C VAL A 248 -7.13 -36.28 4.43
N ILE A 249 -7.91 -35.28 4.02
CA ILE A 249 -7.86 -33.90 4.51
C ILE A 249 -9.18 -33.59 5.19
N LYS A 250 -9.14 -33.08 6.41
CA LYS A 250 -10.30 -32.58 7.14
C LYS A 250 -10.43 -31.07 6.94
N ILE A 251 -11.64 -30.61 6.63
CA ILE A 251 -12.00 -29.21 6.44
C ILE A 251 -12.73 -28.74 7.71
N THR A 252 -12.25 -27.69 8.36
CA THR A 252 -12.95 -27.04 9.49
C THR A 252 -13.50 -25.69 9.04
N THR A 253 -14.82 -25.53 9.10
CA THR A 253 -15.55 -24.33 8.69
C THR A 253 -16.86 -24.23 9.49
N PRO A 254 -17.34 -23.02 9.86
CA PRO A 254 -18.65 -22.87 10.50
C PRO A 254 -19.81 -23.03 9.50
N ASN A 255 -19.54 -23.01 8.19
CA ASN A 255 -20.56 -23.10 7.14
C ASN A 255 -20.62 -24.51 6.54
N LYS A 256 -21.83 -24.97 6.18
CA LYS A 256 -22.03 -26.25 5.51
C LYS A 256 -21.31 -26.28 4.16
N ILE A 257 -20.56 -27.35 3.92
CA ILE A 257 -19.86 -27.62 2.66
C ILE A 257 -20.89 -28.17 1.66
N LYS A 258 -20.96 -27.56 0.47
CA LYS A 258 -21.81 -28.00 -0.64
C LYS A 258 -21.06 -28.89 -1.62
N HIS A 259 -19.86 -28.47 -1.98
CA HIS A 259 -19.07 -29.12 -3.02
C HIS A 259 -17.57 -28.91 -2.80
N ILE A 260 -16.76 -29.82 -3.34
CA ILE A 260 -15.30 -29.67 -3.41
C ILE A 260 -14.79 -30.03 -4.79
N GLU A 261 -13.73 -29.36 -5.21
CA GLU A 261 -12.96 -29.69 -6.40
C GLU A 261 -11.47 -29.66 -6.07
N VAL A 262 -10.70 -30.61 -6.60
CA VAL A 262 -9.24 -30.65 -6.42
C VAL A 262 -8.57 -30.49 -7.78
N TYR A 263 -7.53 -29.65 -7.82
CA TYR A 263 -6.73 -29.39 -9.02
C TYR A 263 -5.26 -29.63 -8.73
N ASP A 264 -4.54 -30.19 -9.69
CA ASP A 264 -3.07 -30.16 -9.66
C ASP A 264 -2.52 -28.78 -10.04
N MET A 265 -1.21 -28.57 -9.90
CA MET A 265 -0.56 -27.29 -10.21
C MET A 265 -0.58 -26.94 -11.72
N SER A 266 -0.98 -27.86 -12.60
CA SER A 266 -1.20 -27.58 -14.03
C SER A 266 -2.63 -27.10 -14.32
N GLY A 267 -3.50 -27.06 -13.31
CA GLY A 267 -4.91 -26.69 -13.44
C GLY A 267 -5.80 -27.85 -13.88
N LYS A 268 -5.29 -29.08 -13.95
CA LYS A 268 -6.09 -30.26 -14.27
C LYS A 268 -6.87 -30.69 -13.02
N ARG A 269 -8.19 -30.85 -13.18
CA ARG A 269 -9.06 -31.42 -12.15
C ARG A 269 -8.67 -32.88 -11.89
N VAL A 270 -8.53 -33.24 -10.63
CA VAL A 270 -8.24 -34.60 -10.17
C VAL A 270 -9.37 -35.10 -9.27
N ASP A 271 -9.59 -36.40 -9.29
CA ASP A 271 -10.70 -37.00 -8.55
C ASP A 271 -10.40 -37.03 -7.05
N ALA A 272 -11.30 -36.44 -6.28
CA ALA A 272 -11.33 -36.49 -4.82
C ALA A 272 -12.79 -36.56 -4.36
N THR A 273 -13.06 -37.29 -3.29
CA THR A 273 -14.43 -37.50 -2.79
C THR A 273 -14.60 -36.83 -1.42
N LEU A 274 -15.68 -36.07 -1.27
CA LEU A 274 -16.10 -35.51 0.02
C LEU A 274 -16.95 -36.52 0.80
N ASN A 275 -16.63 -36.73 2.07
CA ASN A 275 -17.45 -37.45 3.04
C ASN A 275 -17.56 -36.61 4.32
N GLY A 276 -18.70 -35.93 4.48
CA GLY A 276 -18.90 -34.97 5.57
C GLY A 276 -17.94 -33.79 5.45
N ASP A 277 -16.99 -33.70 6.38
CA ASP A 277 -15.93 -32.69 6.42
C ASP A 277 -14.57 -33.23 5.97
N GLN A 278 -14.53 -34.44 5.41
CA GLN A 278 -13.30 -35.12 5.00
C GLN A 278 -13.21 -35.29 3.49
N VAL A 279 -12.08 -34.90 2.90
CA VAL A 279 -11.75 -35.09 1.48
C VAL A 279 -10.77 -36.25 1.35
N ASN A 280 -11.15 -37.27 0.59
CA ASN A 280 -10.28 -38.40 0.31
C ASN A 280 -9.30 -38.04 -0.81
N VAL A 281 -8.00 -38.09 -0.49
CA VAL A 281 -6.89 -37.76 -1.40
C VAL A 281 -5.93 -38.94 -1.59
N ARG A 282 -6.30 -40.15 -1.14
CA ARG A 282 -5.40 -41.32 -1.10
C ARG A 282 -4.82 -41.70 -2.48
N ASN A 283 -5.61 -41.48 -3.53
CA ASN A 283 -5.27 -41.85 -4.91
C ASN A 283 -4.49 -40.74 -5.65
N LEU A 284 -4.26 -39.60 -5.02
CA LEU A 284 -3.46 -38.53 -5.60
C LEU A 284 -1.97 -38.89 -5.50
N SER A 285 -1.22 -38.56 -6.54
CA SER A 285 0.25 -38.68 -6.51
C SER A 285 0.85 -37.66 -5.55
N SER A 286 2.07 -37.89 -5.09
CA SER A 286 2.80 -36.94 -4.25
C SER A 286 2.99 -35.61 -5.01
N GLY A 287 2.65 -34.48 -4.39
CA GLY A 287 2.67 -33.18 -5.07
C GLY A 287 1.86 -32.11 -4.37
N ALA A 288 1.88 -30.89 -4.95
CA ALA A 288 1.05 -29.78 -4.50
C ALA A 288 -0.28 -29.75 -5.26
N TYR A 289 -1.35 -29.43 -4.54
CA TYR A 289 -2.71 -29.38 -5.07
C TYR A 289 -3.47 -28.16 -4.53
N LEU A 290 -4.49 -27.73 -5.26
CA LEU A 290 -5.46 -26.73 -4.84
C LEU A 290 -6.80 -27.41 -4.55
N LEU A 291 -7.33 -27.20 -3.36
CA LEU A 291 -8.66 -27.65 -2.94
C LEU A 291 -9.60 -26.43 -2.96
N ASN A 292 -10.55 -26.45 -3.89
CA ASN A 292 -11.67 -25.52 -3.90
C ASN A 292 -12.80 -26.10 -3.03
N VAL A 293 -13.31 -25.31 -2.10
CA VAL A 293 -14.42 -25.66 -1.21
C VAL A 293 -15.55 -24.65 -1.40
N GLU A 294 -16.68 -25.12 -1.90
CA GLU A 294 -17.91 -24.33 -1.98
C GLU A 294 -18.73 -24.54 -0.70
N THR A 295 -19.08 -23.46 -0.02
CA THR A 295 -19.95 -23.49 1.18
C THR A 295 -21.26 -22.74 0.92
N GLU A 296 -22.21 -22.82 1.85
CA GLU A 296 -23.43 -22.00 1.79
C GLU A 296 -23.18 -20.49 1.77
N GLY A 297 -22.05 -20.02 2.32
CA GLY A 297 -21.70 -18.61 2.36
C GLY A 297 -20.80 -18.16 1.21
N ARG A 298 -19.62 -18.76 1.08
CA ARG A 298 -18.59 -18.38 0.09
C ARG A 298 -17.73 -19.57 -0.35
N ASN A 299 -16.98 -19.38 -1.43
CA ASN A 299 -16.00 -20.34 -1.90
C ASN A 299 -14.62 -20.02 -1.31
N PHE A 300 -13.86 -21.06 -1.00
CA PHE A 300 -12.50 -21.01 -0.49
C PHE A 300 -11.58 -21.83 -1.39
N THR A 301 -10.33 -21.40 -1.53
CA THR A 301 -9.29 -22.17 -2.22
C THR A 301 -8.11 -22.33 -1.27
N GLU A 302 -7.78 -23.56 -0.92
CA GLU A 302 -6.69 -23.90 -0.02
C GLU A 302 -5.64 -24.75 -0.73
N LYS A 303 -4.36 -24.44 -0.50
CA LYS A 303 -3.25 -25.24 -1.04
C LYS A 303 -2.84 -26.32 -0.04
N PHE A 304 -2.70 -27.56 -0.50
CA PHE A 304 -2.15 -28.65 0.30
C PHE A 304 -1.05 -29.44 -0.42
N ILE A 305 -0.24 -30.14 0.37
CA ILE A 305 0.80 -31.05 -0.11
C ILE A 305 0.36 -32.49 0.15
N LYS A 306 0.29 -33.32 -0.89
CA LYS A 306 0.14 -34.78 -0.81
C LYS A 306 1.52 -35.42 -0.67
N LYS A 307 1.71 -36.25 0.35
CA LYS A 307 2.87 -37.14 0.49
C LYS A 307 2.67 -38.43 -0.28
#